data_AF-A0A9P1FIC4-F1
#
_entry.id   AF-A0A9P1FIC4-F1
#
_cell.length_a   1.000
_cell.length_b   1.000
_cell.length_c   1.000
_cell.angle_alpha   90.00
_cell.angle_beta   90.00
_cell.angle_gamma   90.00
#
_symmetry.space_group_name_H-M   'P 1'
#
loop_
_entity.id
_entity.type
_entity.pdbx_description
1 polymer ?
#
loop_
_entity_poly.entity_id
_entity_poly.type
_entity_poly.pdbx_seq_one_letter_code
_entity_poly.pdbx_strand_id
1 'polypeptide(L)'
;MVSAPVDASRLPHCGERCGDCTKECDDQGKGCKMRKCESSRAEGSCPEGEAEPFGGETGEALPALPALPPEADAKKAEGNTAFQAKEFTEALRLYREAIAIAEAAGAPVPGVYYSNRAVCLASLEDWEGARADAAEALSRTDLTPAATKKALFQKCRAESRLQLLEELEATLRLAGQLGMRTEVERLLRSELSQNAQAAQAATPQPQVAPAPATPAAQAAPSVQESAGSPAMEAASQAKEAGTARYKDGDYRGALLQYRQALDLTPSDEAGFRAQLLGNIAAACLMLKRAGDCAAACEESLALDPSNSKVRARLASAQVARGDFDTARSTLGLANEADSVLTNSLKQIGSTEATLAEADQALSRGEPAKALNMFANLESTALFDYPPLTLKMARCYLDLRQYPRVLNTTQQILRSNPTSIDALLLRTQAMRGHFFVSGLAQFTHPRASCLSRSRLECHSLELL
;
A
#
# COMPACT_ATOMS: atom_id res chain seq x y z
N MET A 1 -51.52 -24.79 26.58
CA MET A 1 -51.85 -23.42 26.12
C MET A 1 -50.56 -22.85 25.53
N VAL A 2 -50.09 -23.26 24.34
CA VAL A 2 -50.50 -23.01 22.95
C VAL A 2 -50.54 -21.51 22.57
N SER A 3 -49.84 -21.21 21.46
CA SER A 3 -49.90 -20.04 20.55
C SER A 3 -48.84 -18.93 20.72
N ALA A 4 -47.74 -19.00 19.95
CA ALA A 4 -47.55 -18.52 18.56
C ALA A 4 -48.03 -17.08 18.19
N PRO A 5 -47.48 -16.48 17.11
CA PRO A 5 -47.17 -15.05 16.94
C PRO A 5 -48.27 -14.24 16.24
N VAL A 6 -48.15 -12.92 16.22
CA VAL A 6 -49.01 -12.05 15.38
C VAL A 6 -48.25 -11.56 14.16
N ASP A 7 -48.88 -11.83 13.03
CA ASP A 7 -48.48 -11.62 11.64
C ASP A 7 -49.22 -10.41 11.04
N ALA A 8 -48.61 -9.87 9.97
CA ALA A 8 -49.11 -9.16 8.80
C ALA A 8 -50.26 -8.12 8.85
N SER A 9 -50.12 -7.17 7.93
CA SER A 9 -51.16 -6.62 7.03
C SER A 9 -51.65 -5.20 7.32
N ARG A 10 -51.14 -4.22 6.55
CA ARG A 10 -51.95 -3.25 5.77
C ARG A 10 -51.03 -2.33 4.94
N LEU A 11 -50.79 -2.73 3.70
CA LEU A 11 -50.60 -1.80 2.58
C LEU A 11 -52.00 -1.34 2.11
N PRO A 12 -52.07 -0.22 1.35
CA PRO A 12 -52.40 -0.42 -0.06
C PRO A 12 -51.54 0.39 -1.04
N HIS A 13 -51.51 -0.17 -2.24
CA HIS A 13 -50.87 0.25 -3.49
C HIS A 13 -51.39 1.55 -4.12
N CYS A 14 -50.53 2.19 -4.92
CA CYS A 14 -50.69 2.50 -6.37
C CYS A 14 -49.33 3.07 -6.86
N GLY A 15 -48.59 2.51 -7.84
CA GLY A 15 -48.94 2.35 -9.25
C GLY A 15 -48.84 3.73 -9.93
N GLU A 16 -47.81 4.08 -10.70
CA GLU A 16 -47.62 3.69 -12.11
C GLU A 16 -46.16 3.87 -12.60
N ARG A 17 -45.89 3.21 -13.73
CA ARG A 17 -44.60 2.93 -14.35
C ARG A 17 -44.49 3.69 -15.68
N CYS A 18 -43.34 4.30 -15.99
CA CYS A 18 -42.81 4.50 -17.34
C CYS A 18 -41.32 4.91 -17.17
N GLY A 19 -40.32 4.28 -17.77
CA GLY A 19 -40.22 3.71 -19.10
C GLY A 19 -39.21 4.56 -19.88
N ASP A 20 -38.07 3.95 -20.22
CA ASP A 20 -37.03 4.41 -21.14
C ASP A 20 -36.15 5.63 -20.79
N CYS A 21 -34.88 5.33 -20.51
CA CYS A 21 -33.74 6.07 -21.05
C CYS A 21 -32.54 5.11 -21.11
N THR A 22 -32.49 4.28 -22.15
CA THR A 22 -31.26 3.66 -22.64
C THR A 22 -30.28 4.79 -22.99
N LYS A 23 -29.09 4.79 -22.37
CA LYS A 23 -27.96 5.57 -22.88
C LYS A 23 -27.09 4.63 -23.71
N GLU A 24 -27.33 4.64 -25.01
CA GLU A 24 -26.30 4.30 -25.98
C GLU A 24 -25.22 5.38 -25.94
N CYS A 25 -23.97 4.95 -25.81
CA CYS A 25 -22.80 5.79 -25.99
C CYS A 25 -22.62 6.01 -27.49
N ASP A 26 -22.47 7.27 -27.90
CA ASP A 26 -21.95 7.58 -29.22
C ASP A 26 -20.79 8.57 -29.16
N ASP A 27 -19.90 8.33 -30.11
CA ASP A 27 -18.48 8.62 -30.12
C ASP A 27 -18.22 10.02 -30.67
N GLN A 28 -18.17 11.03 -29.79
CA GLN A 28 -17.51 12.33 -30.00
C GLN A 28 -17.74 13.26 -28.80
N GLY A 29 -16.67 13.52 -28.04
CA GLY A 29 -16.71 14.45 -26.90
C GLY A 29 -17.15 15.86 -27.30
N LYS A 30 -18.24 16.35 -26.68
CA LYS A 30 -18.57 17.77 -26.44
C LYS A 30 -19.72 17.87 -25.43
N GLY A 31 -19.53 18.68 -24.39
CA GLY A 31 -20.36 18.73 -23.18
C GLY A 31 -21.78 19.29 -23.36
N CYS A 32 -22.71 18.80 -22.53
CA CYS A 32 -24.10 19.27 -22.49
C CYS A 32 -24.34 20.15 -21.26
N LYS A 33 -24.67 21.43 -21.49
CA LYS A 33 -25.08 22.42 -20.48
C LYS A 33 -26.57 22.22 -20.13
N MET A 34 -26.88 22.03 -18.85
CA MET A 34 -28.26 22.03 -18.34
C MET A 34 -28.85 23.45 -18.38
N ARG A 35 -30.03 23.60 -19.01
CA ARG A 35 -30.85 24.82 -18.97
C ARG A 35 -31.82 24.77 -17.77
N LYS A 36 -32.06 25.93 -17.17
CA LYS A 36 -33.11 26.21 -16.16
C LYS A 36 -34.51 26.03 -16.76
N CYS A 37 -35.44 25.56 -15.94
CA CYS A 37 -36.87 25.68 -16.18
C CYS A 37 -37.52 26.39 -14.98
N GLU A 38 -38.11 27.56 -15.23
CA GLU A 38 -38.95 28.32 -14.31
C GLU A 38 -40.41 27.92 -14.56
N SER A 39 -41.22 27.80 -13.50
CA SER A 39 -42.66 28.03 -13.59
C SER A 39 -43.24 28.48 -12.25
N SER A 40 -44.26 29.31 -12.35
CA SER A 40 -44.76 30.27 -11.37
C SER A 40 -46.17 29.94 -10.86
N ARG A 41 -46.37 30.16 -9.55
CA ARG A 41 -47.53 30.76 -8.84
C ARG A 41 -48.93 30.14 -8.91
N ALA A 42 -49.53 29.87 -7.73
CA ALA A 42 -50.95 30.11 -7.43
C ALA A 42 -51.18 30.19 -5.89
N GLU A 43 -51.90 31.23 -5.45
CA GLU A 43 -52.36 31.51 -4.08
C GLU A 43 -53.72 30.84 -3.80
N GLY A 44 -54.03 30.54 -2.53
CA GLY A 44 -55.36 30.07 -2.12
C GLY A 44 -55.46 29.69 -0.63
N SER A 45 -56.12 30.56 0.14
CA SER A 45 -56.38 30.52 1.58
C SER A 45 -57.55 29.60 1.98
N CYS A 46 -57.55 29.09 3.23
CA CYS A 46 -58.73 28.56 3.96
C CYS A 46 -58.41 28.35 5.48
N PRO A 47 -59.41 28.22 6.37
CA PRO A 47 -59.56 29.06 7.57
C PRO A 47 -59.19 28.43 8.94
N GLU A 48 -59.12 29.30 9.95
CA GLU A 48 -58.96 29.03 11.38
C GLU A 48 -60.14 28.21 11.96
N GLY A 49 -59.80 27.23 12.81
CA GLY A 49 -60.74 26.41 13.58
C GLY A 49 -60.06 25.87 14.83
N GLU A 50 -60.66 26.20 15.96
CA GLU A 50 -60.13 26.23 17.33
C GLU A 50 -59.68 24.86 17.87
N ALA A 51 -58.53 24.83 18.55
CA ALA A 51 -58.10 23.72 19.40
C ALA A 51 -57.64 24.26 20.76
N GLU A 52 -58.36 23.89 21.82
CA GLU A 52 -57.98 23.98 23.23
C GLU A 52 -58.70 22.82 23.97
N PRO A 53 -58.22 22.33 25.13
CA PRO A 53 -56.84 22.01 25.51
C PRO A 53 -56.73 20.53 25.96
N PHE A 54 -55.58 19.90 25.77
CA PHE A 54 -55.18 18.78 26.64
C PHE A 54 -53.78 19.03 27.18
N GLY A 55 -53.67 18.83 28.50
CA GLY A 55 -52.67 19.40 29.39
C GLY A 55 -51.22 19.06 29.05
N GLY A 56 -50.37 19.99 29.46
CA GLY A 56 -48.98 20.07 29.04
C GLY A 56 -48.07 19.02 29.66
N GLU A 57 -46.99 18.79 28.92
CA GLU A 57 -45.66 18.89 29.49
C GLU A 57 -44.97 20.02 28.72
N THR A 58 -44.49 21.02 29.44
CA THR A 58 -43.74 22.15 28.89
C THR A 58 -42.47 21.61 28.25
N GLY A 59 -42.51 21.38 26.93
CA GLY A 59 -41.29 21.27 26.13
C GLY A 59 -40.64 22.65 26.13
N GLU A 60 -39.69 22.86 27.04
CA GLU A 60 -38.73 23.95 26.93
C GLU A 60 -38.17 23.94 25.51
N ALA A 61 -38.49 24.99 24.75
CA ALA A 61 -37.84 25.23 23.47
C ALA A 61 -36.33 25.30 23.75
N LEU A 62 -35.58 24.33 23.21
CA LEU A 62 -34.13 24.31 23.31
C LEU A 62 -33.60 25.71 22.99
N PRO A 63 -32.81 26.33 23.88
CA PRO A 63 -32.32 27.68 23.66
C PRO A 63 -31.56 27.72 22.33
N ALA A 64 -31.90 28.69 21.48
CA ALA A 64 -31.19 28.92 20.23
C ALA A 64 -29.69 29.03 20.54
N LEU A 65 -28.89 28.14 19.96
CA LEU A 65 -27.45 28.09 20.23
C LEU A 65 -26.84 29.47 19.96
N PRO A 66 -25.95 29.96 20.85
CA PRO A 66 -25.35 31.27 20.70
C PRO A 66 -24.56 31.36 19.39
N ALA A 67 -24.68 32.51 18.72
CA ALA A 67 -24.03 32.76 17.44
C ALA A 67 -22.50 32.80 17.61
N LEU A 68 -21.78 32.31 16.60
CA LEU A 68 -20.31 32.31 16.58
C LEU A 68 -19.78 33.76 16.67
N PRO A 69 -18.90 34.09 17.63
CA PRO A 69 -18.33 35.43 17.72
C PRO A 69 -17.52 35.79 16.48
N PRO A 70 -17.67 37.00 15.91
CA PRO A 70 -16.89 37.42 14.75
C PRO A 70 -15.38 37.44 15.02
N GLU A 71 -14.97 37.61 16.28
CA GLU A 71 -13.58 37.53 16.73
C GLU A 71 -12.98 36.14 16.47
N ALA A 72 -13.77 35.07 16.58
CA ALA A 72 -13.30 33.71 16.31
C ALA A 72 -12.95 33.53 14.81
N ASP A 73 -13.79 34.08 13.93
CA ASP A 73 -13.55 34.01 12.48
C ASP A 73 -12.40 34.91 12.01
N ALA A 74 -12.21 36.05 12.69
CA ALA A 74 -11.04 36.90 12.50
C ALA A 74 -9.75 36.14 12.85
N LYS A 75 -9.73 35.44 14.00
CA LYS A 75 -8.58 34.61 14.41
C LYS A 75 -8.30 33.46 13.45
N LYS A 76 -9.33 32.81 12.92
CA LYS A 76 -9.16 31.82 11.84
C LYS A 76 -8.57 32.45 10.58
N ALA A 77 -8.99 33.66 10.21
CA ALA A 77 -8.43 34.36 9.03
C ALA A 77 -6.96 34.76 9.23
N GLU A 78 -6.59 35.21 10.43
CA GLU A 78 -5.19 35.43 10.83
C GLU A 78 -4.40 34.12 10.72
N GLY A 79 -4.95 33.02 11.26
CA GLY A 79 -4.35 31.68 11.19
C GLY A 79 -4.15 31.19 9.75
N ASN A 80 -5.10 31.48 8.85
CA ASN A 80 -4.96 31.16 7.42
C ASN A 80 -3.82 31.96 6.77
N THR A 81 -3.63 33.22 7.18
CA THR A 81 -2.52 34.06 6.70
C THR A 81 -1.17 33.51 7.18
N ALA A 82 -1.07 33.18 8.47
CA ALA A 82 0.12 32.53 9.03
C ALA A 82 0.41 31.17 8.37
N PHE A 83 -0.63 30.39 8.07
CA PHE A 83 -0.51 29.12 7.37
C PHE A 83 0.05 29.28 5.94
N GLN A 84 -0.40 30.30 5.21
CA GLN A 84 0.14 30.62 3.89
C GLN A 84 1.60 31.07 3.95
N ALA A 85 2.00 31.73 5.04
CA ALA A 85 3.39 32.07 5.32
C ALA A 85 4.26 30.87 5.76
N LYS A 86 3.67 29.67 5.89
CA LYS A 86 4.30 28.43 6.41
C LYS A 86 4.72 28.52 7.89
N GLU A 87 4.19 29.50 8.62
CA GLU A 87 4.38 29.65 10.07
C GLU A 87 3.37 28.77 10.82
N PHE A 88 3.61 27.45 10.82
CA PHE A 88 2.65 26.47 11.33
C PHE A 88 2.42 26.55 12.85
N THR A 89 3.43 26.94 13.62
CA THR A 89 3.33 27.12 15.08
C THR A 89 2.41 28.29 15.44
N GLU A 90 2.57 29.40 14.73
CA GLU A 90 1.74 30.58 14.92
C GLU A 90 0.32 30.37 14.39
N ALA A 91 0.18 29.72 13.23
CA ALA A 91 -1.13 29.31 12.72
C ALA A 91 -1.87 28.41 13.71
N LEU A 92 -1.18 27.44 14.33
CA LEU A 92 -1.74 26.57 15.36
C LEU A 92 -2.22 27.35 16.59
N ARG A 93 -1.44 28.34 17.06
CA ARG A 93 -1.84 29.22 18.16
C ARG A 93 -3.12 29.97 17.83
N LEU A 94 -3.19 30.57 16.64
CA LEU A 94 -4.33 31.35 16.17
C LEU A 94 -5.59 30.48 15.99
N TYR A 95 -5.48 29.25 15.49
CA TYR A 95 -6.62 28.33 15.43
C TYR A 95 -7.08 27.87 16.82
N ARG A 96 -6.18 27.68 17.78
CA ARG A 96 -6.55 27.39 19.18
C ARG A 96 -7.30 28.55 19.80
N GLU A 97 -6.88 29.79 19.55
CA GLU A 97 -7.59 30.99 20.02
C GLU A 97 -8.98 31.12 19.39
N ALA A 98 -9.10 30.86 18.09
CA ALA A 98 -10.41 30.85 17.42
C ALA A 98 -11.38 29.84 18.05
N ILE A 99 -10.89 28.63 18.38
CA ILE A 99 -11.68 27.59 19.04
C ILE A 99 -12.03 28.01 20.47
N ALA A 100 -11.07 28.52 21.25
CA ALA A 100 -11.30 28.97 22.62
C ALA A 100 -12.32 30.11 22.72
N ILE A 101 -12.31 31.06 21.76
CA ILE A 101 -13.31 32.14 21.69
C ILE A 101 -14.70 31.56 21.41
N ALA A 102 -14.80 30.62 20.47
CA ALA A 102 -16.07 29.97 20.15
C ALA A 102 -16.61 29.15 21.35
N GLU A 103 -15.75 28.40 22.03
CA GLU A 103 -16.10 27.62 23.24
C GLU A 103 -16.50 28.53 24.41
N ALA A 104 -15.76 29.62 24.64
CA ALA A 104 -16.08 30.59 25.70
C ALA A 104 -17.42 31.29 25.48
N ALA A 105 -17.83 31.47 24.22
CA ALA A 105 -19.13 32.00 23.86
C ALA A 105 -20.26 30.94 23.91
N GLY A 106 -19.94 29.67 24.19
CA GLY A 106 -20.87 28.55 24.14
C GLY A 106 -21.37 28.24 22.72
N ALA A 107 -20.74 28.79 21.70
CA ALA A 107 -21.14 28.65 20.31
C ALA A 107 -20.64 27.31 19.74
N PRO A 108 -21.37 26.68 18.81
CA PRO A 108 -20.90 25.47 18.16
C PRO A 108 -19.64 25.78 17.34
N VAL A 109 -18.51 25.22 17.77
CA VAL A 109 -17.23 25.38 17.08
C VAL A 109 -17.32 24.78 15.67
N PRO A 110 -17.01 25.56 14.62
CA PRO A 110 -17.07 25.05 13.25
C PRO A 110 -16.06 23.94 13.00
N GLY A 111 -16.47 22.87 12.33
CA GLY A 111 -15.58 21.75 12.03
C GLY A 111 -14.37 22.14 11.16
N VAL A 112 -14.47 23.23 10.40
CA VAL A 112 -13.37 23.81 9.61
C VAL A 112 -12.19 24.22 10.50
N TYR A 113 -12.43 24.63 11.74
CA TYR A 113 -11.36 25.07 12.64
C TYR A 113 -10.48 23.88 13.03
N TYR A 114 -11.11 22.76 13.40
CA TYR A 114 -10.42 21.50 13.67
C TYR A 114 -9.74 20.95 12.41
N SER A 115 -10.37 21.04 11.22
CA SER A 115 -9.73 20.60 9.98
C SER A 115 -8.46 21.40 9.67
N ASN A 116 -8.47 22.72 9.86
CA ASN A 116 -7.30 23.56 9.63
C ASN A 116 -6.21 23.34 10.70
N ARG A 117 -6.62 23.15 11.96
CA ARG A 117 -5.72 22.83 13.07
C ARG A 117 -5.03 21.47 12.87
N ALA A 118 -5.76 20.46 12.41
CA ALA A 118 -5.22 19.15 12.04
C ALA A 118 -4.13 19.23 10.97
N VAL A 119 -4.28 20.11 9.97
CA VAL A 119 -3.24 20.32 8.94
C VAL A 119 -1.97 20.91 9.56
N CYS A 120 -2.10 21.87 10.48
CA CYS A 120 -0.94 22.46 11.16
C CYS A 120 -0.23 21.44 12.06
N LEU A 121 -1.00 20.66 12.83
CA LEU A 121 -0.46 19.59 13.68
C LEU A 121 0.27 18.54 12.83
N ALA A 122 -0.30 18.13 11.69
CA ALA A 122 0.34 17.20 10.77
C ALA A 122 1.60 17.79 10.10
N SER A 123 1.68 19.11 9.89
CA SER A 123 2.90 19.79 9.43
C SER A 123 3.99 19.90 10.50
N LEU A 124 3.59 19.88 11.78
CA LEU A 124 4.49 19.87 12.94
C LEU A 124 4.80 18.44 13.44
N GLU A 125 4.39 17.42 12.68
CA GLU A 125 4.56 15.99 13.01
C GLU A 125 3.90 15.53 14.32
N ASP A 126 2.94 16.30 14.85
CA ASP A 126 2.06 15.87 15.94
C ASP A 126 0.92 15.01 15.37
N TRP A 127 1.22 13.72 15.17
CA TRP A 127 0.30 12.78 14.53
C TRP A 127 -0.90 12.43 15.42
N GLU A 128 -0.71 12.36 16.74
CA GLU A 128 -1.81 12.05 17.67
C GLU A 128 -2.82 13.20 17.73
N GLY A 129 -2.33 14.43 17.85
CA GLY A 129 -3.16 15.63 17.81
C GLY A 129 -3.84 15.80 16.45
N ALA A 130 -3.13 15.60 15.34
CA ALA A 130 -3.70 15.68 14.00
C ALA A 130 -4.83 14.65 13.78
N ARG A 131 -4.66 13.43 14.28
CA ARG A 131 -5.69 12.37 14.22
C ARG A 131 -6.93 12.77 15.03
N ALA A 132 -6.74 13.27 16.25
CA ALA A 132 -7.84 13.67 17.13
C ALA A 132 -8.64 14.84 16.54
N ASP A 133 -7.96 15.88 16.07
CA ASP A 133 -8.60 17.03 15.43
C ASP A 133 -9.30 16.68 14.12
N ALA A 134 -8.71 15.80 13.32
CA ALA A 134 -9.36 15.35 12.10
C ALA A 134 -10.60 14.48 12.38
N ALA A 135 -10.58 13.66 13.45
CA ALA A 135 -11.76 12.93 13.89
C ALA A 135 -12.86 13.88 14.42
N GLU A 136 -12.47 14.89 15.20
CA GLU A 136 -13.38 15.90 15.71
C GLU A 136 -13.99 16.74 14.58
N ALA A 137 -13.20 17.12 13.57
CA ALA A 137 -13.73 17.80 12.39
C ALA A 137 -14.82 16.97 11.69
N LEU A 138 -14.62 15.66 11.55
CA LEU A 138 -15.55 14.74 10.87
C LEU A 138 -16.81 14.43 11.68
N SER A 139 -16.81 14.66 13.00
CA SER A 139 -18.01 14.54 13.83
C SER A 139 -18.96 15.72 13.67
N ARG A 140 -18.48 16.85 13.11
CA ARG A 140 -19.29 18.07 12.93
C ARG A 140 -20.11 18.04 11.64
N THR A 141 -21.33 18.55 11.73
CA THR A 141 -22.32 18.55 10.65
C THR A 141 -22.17 19.72 9.67
N ASP A 142 -21.37 20.73 10.00
CA ASP A 142 -21.17 21.97 9.23
C ASP A 142 -20.03 21.88 8.20
N LEU A 143 -19.44 20.69 8.03
CA LEU A 143 -18.24 20.49 7.24
C LEU A 143 -18.52 20.55 5.72
N THR A 144 -17.88 21.50 5.04
CA THR A 144 -17.93 21.56 3.57
C THR A 144 -17.23 20.35 2.94
N PRO A 145 -17.62 19.87 1.74
CA PRO A 145 -16.96 18.73 1.09
C PRO A 145 -15.45 18.89 0.91
N ALA A 146 -14.98 20.12 0.72
CA ALA A 146 -13.56 20.43 0.62
C ALA A 146 -12.84 20.27 1.98
N ALA A 147 -13.47 20.69 3.08
CA ALA A 147 -12.96 20.50 4.43
C ALA A 147 -13.05 19.03 4.88
N THR A 148 -14.11 18.31 4.50
CA THR A 148 -14.25 16.87 4.73
C THR A 148 -13.14 16.08 4.07
N LYS A 149 -12.82 16.39 2.80
CA LYS A 149 -11.66 15.79 2.12
C LYS A 149 -10.35 16.05 2.86
N LYS A 150 -10.13 17.28 3.31
CA LYS A 150 -8.92 17.65 4.06
C LYS A 150 -8.84 16.89 5.38
N ALA A 151 -9.92 16.84 6.15
CA ALA A 151 -9.97 16.11 7.42
C ALA A 151 -9.74 14.60 7.21
N LEU A 152 -10.41 13.96 6.25
CA LEU A 152 -10.19 12.55 5.91
C LEU A 152 -8.73 12.28 5.51
N PHE A 153 -8.15 13.14 4.66
CA PHE A 153 -6.76 13.02 4.26
C PHE A 153 -5.81 13.14 5.45
N GLN A 154 -5.97 14.16 6.31
CA GLN A 154 -5.10 14.33 7.48
C GLN A 154 -5.26 13.20 8.50
N LYS A 155 -6.47 12.67 8.69
CA LYS A 155 -6.70 11.51 9.56
C LYS A 155 -6.00 10.25 9.04
N CYS A 156 -6.19 9.91 7.75
CA CYS A 156 -5.50 8.79 7.11
C CYS A 156 -3.97 8.96 7.13
N ARG A 157 -3.48 10.20 6.92
CA ARG A 157 -2.06 10.53 7.00
C ARG A 157 -1.50 10.27 8.40
N ALA A 158 -2.17 10.73 9.44
CA ALA A 158 -1.77 10.52 10.82
C ALA A 158 -1.84 9.02 11.22
N GLU A 159 -2.91 8.32 10.88
CA GLU A 159 -3.09 6.88 11.14
C GLU A 159 -2.01 6.04 10.43
N SER A 160 -1.64 6.41 9.19
CA SER A 160 -0.54 5.78 8.46
C SER A 160 0.82 5.99 9.14
N ARG A 161 1.07 7.17 9.73
CA ARG A 161 2.32 7.48 10.44
C ARG A 161 2.41 6.79 11.80
N LEU A 162 1.26 6.63 12.47
CA LEU A 162 1.13 5.89 13.73
C LEU A 162 1.05 4.37 13.56
N GLN A 163 1.08 3.86 12.31
CA GLN A 163 0.97 2.43 11.97
C GLN A 163 -0.34 1.76 12.46
N LEU A 164 -1.42 2.54 12.54
CA LEU A 164 -2.74 2.09 12.97
C LEU A 164 -3.54 1.62 11.75
N LEU A 165 -3.24 0.41 11.29
CA LEU A 165 -3.73 -0.12 10.01
C LEU A 165 -5.24 -0.41 10.02
N GLU A 166 -5.81 -0.81 11.16
CA GLU A 166 -7.24 -1.11 11.29
C GLU A 166 -8.07 0.18 11.23
N GLU A 167 -7.64 1.21 11.95
CA GLU A 167 -8.25 2.53 11.97
C GLU A 167 -8.12 3.22 10.61
N LEU A 168 -6.96 3.08 9.95
CA LEU A 168 -6.75 3.56 8.59
C LEU A 168 -7.74 2.95 7.60
N GLU A 169 -7.97 1.63 7.67
CA GLU A 169 -8.96 0.98 6.81
C GLU A 169 -10.38 1.47 7.12
N ALA A 170 -10.71 1.67 8.39
CA ALA A 170 -12.01 2.23 8.80
C ALA A 170 -12.22 3.65 8.26
N THR A 171 -11.21 4.52 8.34
CA THR A 171 -11.26 5.88 7.79
C THR A 171 -11.38 5.86 6.25
N LEU A 172 -10.69 4.95 5.56
CA LEU A 172 -10.81 4.78 4.11
C LEU A 172 -12.17 4.20 3.69
N ARG A 173 -12.81 3.38 4.52
CA ARG A 173 -14.20 2.96 4.31
C ARG A 173 -15.17 4.13 4.44
N LEU A 174 -15.02 4.96 5.48
CA LEU A 174 -15.81 6.17 5.64
C LEU A 174 -15.63 7.12 4.44
N ALA A 175 -14.39 7.32 3.96
CA ALA A 175 -14.13 8.08 2.75
C ALA A 175 -14.82 7.48 1.50
N GLY A 176 -14.96 6.16 1.44
CA GLY A 176 -15.69 5.44 0.39
C GLY A 176 -17.19 5.71 0.42
N GLN A 177 -17.80 5.69 1.62
CA GLN A 177 -19.21 6.02 1.81
C GLN A 177 -19.53 7.46 1.38
N LEU A 178 -18.56 8.37 1.53
CA LEU A 178 -18.66 9.77 1.11
C LEU A 178 -18.24 10.02 -0.36
N GLY A 179 -17.87 8.97 -1.11
CA GLY A 179 -17.44 9.08 -2.51
C GLY A 179 -16.08 9.76 -2.72
N MET A 180 -15.27 9.93 -1.68
CA MET A 180 -13.98 10.64 -1.71
C MET A 180 -12.75 9.70 -1.62
N ARG A 181 -12.96 8.38 -1.55
CA ARG A 181 -11.90 7.39 -1.34
C ARG A 181 -10.75 7.47 -2.35
N THR A 182 -11.07 7.52 -3.64
CA THR A 182 -10.05 7.55 -4.72
C THR A 182 -9.14 8.76 -4.61
N GLU A 183 -9.70 9.92 -4.30
CA GLU A 183 -8.96 11.16 -4.14
C GLU A 183 -8.10 11.16 -2.86
N VAL A 184 -8.64 10.64 -1.74
CA VAL A 184 -7.88 10.50 -0.48
C VAL A 184 -6.72 9.51 -0.65
N GLU A 185 -6.95 8.36 -1.29
CA GLU A 185 -5.91 7.37 -1.59
C GLU A 185 -4.83 7.94 -2.54
N ARG A 186 -5.22 8.75 -3.52
CA ARG A 186 -4.29 9.44 -4.43
C ARG A 186 -3.39 10.41 -3.67
N LEU A 187 -3.96 11.20 -2.75
CA LEU A 187 -3.20 12.14 -1.92
C LEU A 187 -2.23 11.39 -0.99
N LEU A 188 -2.67 10.30 -0.33
CA LEU A 188 -1.81 9.46 0.52
C LEU A 188 -0.63 8.88 -0.27
N ARG A 189 -0.90 8.33 -1.47
CA ARG A 189 0.15 7.75 -2.32
C ARG A 189 1.16 8.79 -2.77
N SER A 190 0.70 9.99 -3.13
CA SER A 190 1.57 11.11 -3.50
C SER A 190 2.50 11.49 -2.34
N GLU A 191 1.98 11.54 -1.12
CA GLU A 191 2.76 11.88 0.05
C GLU A 191 3.75 10.78 0.44
N LEU A 192 3.36 9.50 0.39
CA LEU A 192 4.29 8.39 0.59
C LEU A 192 5.44 8.43 -0.42
N SER A 193 5.17 8.82 -1.67
CA SER A 193 6.20 9.02 -2.68
C SER A 193 7.12 10.20 -2.36
N GLN A 194 6.58 11.32 -1.87
CA GLN A 194 7.37 12.52 -1.50
C GLN A 194 8.18 12.28 -0.21
N ASN A 195 7.61 11.58 0.77
CA ASN A 195 8.27 11.20 2.01
C ASN A 195 9.36 10.15 1.77
N ALA A 196 9.16 9.21 0.83
CA ALA A 196 10.23 8.30 0.41
C ALA A 196 11.41 9.06 -0.21
N GLN A 197 11.13 10.08 -1.04
CA GLN A 197 12.14 10.96 -1.61
C GLN A 197 12.83 11.85 -0.55
N ALA A 198 12.09 12.36 0.43
CA ALA A 198 12.62 13.19 1.51
C ALA A 198 13.39 12.40 2.58
N ALA A 199 12.99 11.17 2.91
CA ALA A 199 13.70 10.27 3.82
C ALA A 199 15.05 9.82 3.24
N GLN A 200 15.13 9.65 1.91
CA GLN A 200 16.39 9.42 1.20
C GLN A 200 17.33 10.63 1.29
N ALA A 201 16.80 11.86 1.45
CA ALA A 201 17.58 13.08 1.60
C ALA A 201 17.96 13.43 3.06
N ALA A 202 17.23 12.92 4.07
CA ALA A 202 17.34 13.36 5.47
C ALA A 202 18.00 12.36 6.44
N THR A 203 18.44 11.17 5.98
CA THR A 203 19.09 10.19 6.87
C THR A 203 20.58 10.57 7.06
N PRO A 204 21.08 10.81 8.30
CA PRO A 204 22.51 10.89 8.55
C PRO A 204 23.09 9.51 8.29
N GLN A 205 23.96 9.40 7.29
CA GLN A 205 24.60 8.14 6.98
C GLN A 205 25.39 7.64 8.20
N PRO A 206 25.24 6.36 8.60
CA PRO A 206 26.22 5.73 9.46
C PRO A 206 27.56 5.83 8.75
N GLN A 207 28.55 6.48 9.39
CA GLN A 207 29.94 6.39 8.95
C GLN A 207 30.38 4.93 9.14
N VAL A 208 30.14 4.12 8.10
CA VAL A 208 30.79 2.83 7.96
C VAL A 208 32.22 3.14 7.51
N ALA A 209 33.18 2.77 8.35
CA ALA A 209 34.60 2.86 8.04
C ALA A 209 34.89 2.25 6.65
N PRO A 210 35.82 2.83 5.87
CA PRO A 210 36.04 2.45 4.49
C PRO A 210 36.67 1.05 4.43
N ALA A 211 35.90 0.07 3.94
CA ALA A 211 36.45 -1.18 3.44
C ALA A 211 36.89 -0.99 1.97
N PRO A 212 37.93 -1.72 1.53
CA PRO A 212 39.10 -1.14 0.88
C PRO A 212 38.79 -0.54 -0.48
N ALA A 213 39.31 0.68 -0.68
CA ALA A 213 39.53 1.25 -1.98
C ALA A 213 40.26 0.22 -2.86
N THR A 214 39.65 -0.13 -3.98
CA THR A 214 40.34 -0.69 -5.13
C THR A 214 39.91 0.05 -6.38
N PRO A 215 40.84 0.24 -7.32
CA PRO A 215 41.35 1.58 -7.57
C PRO A 215 40.57 2.26 -8.67
N ALA A 216 40.69 3.58 -8.67
CA ALA A 216 40.80 4.42 -9.84
C ALA A 216 40.19 3.85 -11.12
N ALA A 217 39.10 4.50 -11.52
CA ALA A 217 38.97 4.97 -12.89
C ALA A 217 40.35 5.06 -13.56
N GLN A 218 40.68 4.07 -14.37
CA GLN A 218 41.66 4.26 -15.42
C GLN A 218 40.97 5.19 -16.40
N ALA A 219 41.29 6.48 -16.24
CA ALA A 219 41.24 7.43 -17.32
C ALA A 219 42.20 6.92 -18.41
N ALA A 220 41.63 6.46 -19.53
CA ALA A 220 42.29 6.40 -20.84
C ALA A 220 41.28 6.06 -21.93
N PRO A 221 41.41 6.66 -23.12
CA PRO A 221 41.43 8.11 -23.36
C PRO A 221 40.00 8.63 -23.48
N SER A 222 39.80 9.90 -23.13
CA SER A 222 38.75 10.71 -23.74
C SER A 222 38.96 10.69 -25.25
N VAL A 223 38.23 9.81 -25.94
CA VAL A 223 37.97 9.99 -27.38
C VAL A 223 37.09 11.23 -27.44
N GLN A 224 37.74 12.37 -27.66
CA GLN A 224 37.08 13.50 -28.28
C GLN A 224 36.57 13.04 -29.65
N GLU A 225 35.47 13.67 -30.07
CA GLU A 225 34.87 13.64 -31.41
C GLU A 225 33.86 12.51 -31.67
N SER A 226 32.57 12.84 -31.52
CA SER A 226 31.86 13.47 -32.64
C SER A 226 30.66 14.24 -32.11
N ALA A 227 30.24 15.27 -32.82
CA ALA A 227 29.00 15.99 -32.52
C ALA A 227 27.82 15.01 -32.61
N GLY A 228 27.43 14.45 -31.46
CA GLY A 228 26.33 13.51 -31.37
C GLY A 228 25.03 14.19 -31.75
N SER A 229 24.13 13.45 -32.40
CA SER A 229 22.76 13.93 -32.61
C SER A 229 22.15 14.36 -31.26
N PRO A 230 21.26 15.36 -31.23
CA PRO A 230 20.61 15.81 -29.98
C PRO A 230 19.98 14.67 -29.18
N ALA A 231 19.58 13.59 -29.85
CA ALA A 231 19.04 12.38 -29.26
C ALA A 231 20.08 11.59 -28.43
N MET A 232 21.32 11.43 -28.91
CA MET A 232 22.36 10.71 -28.17
C MET A 232 22.84 11.48 -26.94
N GLU A 233 22.89 12.81 -27.01
CA GLU A 233 23.24 13.63 -25.86
C GLU A 233 22.14 13.58 -24.78
N ALA A 234 20.86 13.63 -25.19
CA ALA A 234 19.73 13.42 -24.29
C ALA A 234 19.73 12.00 -23.68
N ALA A 235 20.09 10.97 -24.45
CA ALA A 235 20.21 9.60 -23.96
C ALA A 235 21.33 9.44 -22.92
N SER A 236 22.49 10.09 -23.13
CA SER A 236 23.58 10.10 -22.15
C SER A 236 23.18 10.80 -20.85
N GLN A 237 22.52 11.95 -20.94
CA GLN A 237 22.01 12.66 -19.75
C GLN A 237 21.00 11.82 -18.96
N ALA A 238 20.07 11.16 -19.65
CA ALA A 238 19.10 10.26 -19.02
C ALA A 238 19.79 9.05 -18.34
N LYS A 239 20.83 8.47 -18.97
CA LYS A 239 21.65 7.41 -18.37
C LYS A 239 22.34 7.89 -17.08
N GLU A 240 22.93 9.08 -17.11
CA GLU A 240 23.61 9.67 -15.95
C GLU A 240 22.65 9.96 -14.81
N ALA A 241 21.48 10.54 -15.11
CA ALA A 241 20.39 10.73 -14.15
C ALA A 241 19.92 9.41 -13.54
N GLY A 242 19.81 8.35 -14.35
CA GLY A 242 19.50 7.00 -13.86
C GLY A 242 20.59 6.45 -12.95
N THR A 243 21.86 6.69 -13.28
CA THR A 243 23.01 6.26 -12.48
C THR A 243 23.08 6.99 -11.13
N ALA A 244 22.75 8.28 -11.11
CA ALA A 244 22.63 9.04 -9.87
C ALA A 244 21.54 8.45 -8.97
N ARG A 245 20.32 8.28 -9.50
CA ARG A 245 19.21 7.68 -8.74
C ARG A 245 19.50 6.26 -8.26
N TYR A 246 20.23 5.48 -9.04
CA TYR A 246 20.66 4.13 -8.65
C TYR A 246 21.57 4.17 -7.42
N LYS A 247 22.50 5.13 -7.37
CA LYS A 247 23.40 5.34 -6.21
C LYS A 247 22.63 5.84 -4.99
N ASP A 248 21.57 6.62 -5.20
CA ASP A 248 20.70 7.12 -4.13
C ASP A 248 19.73 6.04 -3.60
N GLY A 249 19.72 4.84 -4.19
CA GLY A 249 18.82 3.74 -3.81
C GLY A 249 17.41 3.85 -4.41
N ASP A 250 17.11 4.88 -5.21
CA ASP A 250 15.87 4.98 -5.97
C ASP A 250 15.94 4.13 -7.26
N TYR A 251 15.88 2.81 -7.09
CA TYR A 251 15.95 1.87 -8.21
C TYR A 251 14.74 1.98 -9.16
N ARG A 252 13.57 2.42 -8.66
CA ARG A 252 12.38 2.63 -9.50
C ARG A 252 12.57 3.84 -10.41
N GLY A 253 13.03 4.97 -9.85
CA GLY A 253 13.35 6.16 -10.64
C GLY A 253 14.53 5.92 -11.58
N ALA A 254 15.55 5.18 -11.16
CA ALA A 254 16.66 4.78 -12.02
C ALA A 254 16.16 3.99 -13.25
N LEU A 255 15.27 3.02 -13.04
CA LEU A 255 14.70 2.20 -14.11
C LEU A 255 13.89 3.02 -15.12
N LEU A 256 13.15 4.04 -14.66
CA LEU A 256 12.46 4.97 -15.57
C LEU A 256 13.44 5.75 -16.44
N GLN A 257 14.50 6.28 -15.85
CA GLN A 257 15.52 7.06 -16.56
C GLN A 257 16.33 6.20 -17.54
N TYR A 258 16.69 4.97 -17.17
CA TYR A 258 17.38 4.05 -18.07
C TYR A 258 16.51 3.61 -19.26
N ARG A 259 15.20 3.39 -19.04
CA ARG A 259 14.27 3.08 -20.14
C ARG A 259 14.11 4.27 -21.09
N GLN A 260 13.96 5.48 -20.54
CA GLN A 260 13.95 6.70 -21.35
C GLN A 260 15.24 6.85 -22.16
N ALA A 261 16.40 6.58 -21.57
CA ALA A 261 17.67 6.59 -22.29
C ALA A 261 17.68 5.55 -23.42
N LEU A 262 17.12 4.36 -23.19
CA LEU A 262 17.06 3.28 -24.19
C LEU A 262 16.14 3.64 -25.36
N ASP A 263 15.01 4.30 -25.10
CA ASP A 263 14.06 4.77 -26.12
C ASP A 263 14.67 5.87 -27.01
N LEU A 264 15.53 6.72 -26.44
CA LEU A 264 16.25 7.78 -27.16
C LEU A 264 17.46 7.26 -27.93
N THR A 265 17.93 6.04 -27.63
CA THR A 265 19.12 5.46 -28.24
C THR A 265 18.77 4.80 -29.58
N PRO A 266 19.36 5.27 -30.70
CA PRO A 266 19.21 4.64 -32.01
C PRO A 266 19.59 3.15 -32.02
N SER A 267 18.93 2.35 -32.86
CA SER A 267 19.14 0.89 -32.91
C SER A 267 20.55 0.46 -33.36
N ASP A 268 21.24 1.32 -34.10
CA ASP A 268 22.63 1.16 -34.58
C ASP A 268 23.66 1.27 -33.44
N GLU A 269 23.33 1.92 -32.32
CA GLU A 269 24.20 2.09 -31.16
C GLU A 269 24.15 0.88 -30.21
N ALA A 270 24.42 -0.31 -30.74
CA ALA A 270 24.31 -1.59 -30.02
C ALA A 270 25.10 -1.63 -28.71
N GLY A 271 26.31 -1.02 -28.66
CA GLY A 271 27.14 -0.97 -27.46
C GLY A 271 26.52 -0.14 -26.33
N PHE A 272 25.96 1.03 -26.66
CA PHE A 272 25.31 1.89 -25.67
C PHE A 272 24.00 1.26 -25.17
N ARG A 273 23.22 0.63 -26.07
CA ARG A 273 22.02 -0.13 -25.73
C ARG A 273 22.33 -1.30 -24.78
N ALA A 274 23.38 -2.07 -25.07
CA ALA A 274 23.83 -3.17 -24.20
C ALA A 274 24.17 -2.66 -22.79
N GLN A 275 24.87 -1.53 -22.68
CA GLN A 275 25.20 -0.93 -21.38
C GLN A 275 23.94 -0.52 -20.60
N LEU A 276 22.97 0.11 -21.26
CA LEU A 276 21.69 0.51 -20.65
C LEU A 276 20.88 -0.68 -20.17
N LEU A 277 20.76 -1.73 -21.01
CA LEU A 277 20.07 -2.97 -20.65
C LEU A 277 20.75 -3.64 -19.44
N GLY A 278 22.09 -3.64 -19.38
CA GLY A 278 22.83 -4.09 -18.22
C GLY A 278 22.51 -3.30 -16.93
N ASN A 279 22.34 -1.98 -17.04
CA ASN A 279 21.96 -1.12 -15.91
C ASN A 279 20.49 -1.32 -15.48
N ILE A 280 19.59 -1.51 -16.45
CA ILE A 280 18.18 -1.89 -16.20
C ILE A 280 18.13 -3.21 -15.44
N ALA A 281 18.88 -4.22 -15.88
CA ALA A 281 18.96 -5.52 -15.22
C ALA A 281 19.45 -5.40 -13.76
N ALA A 282 20.46 -4.56 -13.51
CA ALA A 282 20.93 -4.29 -12.16
C ALA A 282 19.83 -3.66 -11.28
N ALA A 283 19.09 -2.68 -11.80
CA ALA A 283 17.97 -2.07 -11.07
C ALA A 283 16.83 -3.08 -10.83
N CYS A 284 16.52 -3.96 -11.78
CA CYS A 284 15.52 -5.01 -11.63
C CYS A 284 15.87 -5.99 -10.51
N LEU A 285 17.15 -6.40 -10.38
CA LEU A 285 17.58 -7.27 -9.27
C LEU A 285 17.38 -6.61 -7.91
N MET A 286 17.76 -5.33 -7.78
CA MET A 286 17.57 -4.60 -6.52
C MET A 286 16.08 -4.45 -6.14
N LEU A 287 15.20 -4.40 -7.15
CA LEU A 287 13.74 -4.39 -6.96
C LEU A 287 13.12 -5.78 -6.78
N LYS A 288 13.93 -6.84 -6.72
CA LYS A 288 13.47 -8.24 -6.63
C LYS A 288 12.53 -8.65 -7.78
N ARG A 289 12.79 -8.14 -8.99
CA ARG A 289 12.06 -8.47 -10.21
C ARG A 289 12.91 -9.39 -11.09
N ALA A 290 12.94 -10.68 -10.75
CA ALA A 290 13.82 -11.65 -11.42
C ALA A 290 13.47 -11.81 -12.91
N GLY A 291 12.18 -11.90 -13.25
CA GLY A 291 11.73 -12.01 -14.65
C GLY A 291 12.17 -10.83 -15.53
N ASP A 292 11.95 -9.59 -15.08
CA ASP A 292 12.36 -8.40 -15.83
C ASP A 292 13.89 -8.27 -15.91
N CYS A 293 14.63 -8.71 -14.88
CA CYS A 293 16.08 -8.76 -14.93
C CYS A 293 16.56 -9.74 -16.00
N ALA A 294 15.99 -10.95 -16.03
CA ALA A 294 16.39 -11.99 -16.97
C ALA A 294 16.22 -11.51 -18.42
N ALA A 295 15.05 -10.94 -18.75
CA ALA A 295 14.78 -10.38 -20.07
C ALA A 295 15.80 -9.30 -20.48
N ALA A 296 16.06 -8.31 -19.60
CA ALA A 296 17.04 -7.26 -19.88
C ALA A 296 18.47 -7.80 -20.04
N CYS A 297 18.84 -8.83 -19.26
CA CYS A 297 20.14 -9.49 -19.40
C CYS A 297 20.26 -10.26 -20.72
N GLU A 298 19.23 -11.00 -21.13
CA GLU A 298 19.20 -11.74 -22.39
C GLU A 298 19.32 -10.81 -23.59
N GLU A 299 18.56 -9.70 -23.60
CA GLU A 299 18.68 -8.66 -24.62
C GLU A 299 20.08 -8.02 -24.63
N SER A 300 20.64 -7.73 -23.45
CA SER A 300 21.99 -7.18 -23.33
C SER A 300 23.07 -8.14 -23.85
N LEU A 301 22.94 -9.43 -23.57
CA LEU A 301 23.91 -10.46 -23.99
C LEU A 301 23.76 -10.81 -25.47
N ALA A 302 22.58 -10.61 -26.07
CA ALA A 302 22.42 -10.69 -27.51
C ALA A 302 23.22 -9.61 -28.26
N LEU A 303 23.41 -8.44 -27.64
CA LEU A 303 24.21 -7.34 -28.19
C LEU A 303 25.69 -7.43 -27.82
N ASP A 304 26.01 -7.78 -26.56
CA ASP A 304 27.38 -7.98 -26.06
C ASP A 304 27.48 -9.31 -25.29
N PRO A 305 27.78 -10.42 -25.99
CA PRO A 305 27.92 -11.73 -25.37
C PRO A 305 29.09 -11.83 -24.39
N SER A 306 30.07 -10.92 -24.47
CA SER A 306 31.31 -10.99 -23.69
C SER A 306 31.17 -10.45 -22.26
N ASN A 307 30.03 -9.83 -21.94
CA ASN A 307 29.83 -9.13 -20.68
C ASN A 307 29.61 -10.06 -19.48
N SER A 308 30.70 -10.38 -18.79
CA SER A 308 30.66 -11.26 -17.61
C SER A 308 29.79 -10.73 -16.47
N LYS A 309 29.68 -9.41 -16.29
CA LYS A 309 28.83 -8.82 -15.24
C LYS A 309 27.34 -9.05 -15.53
N VAL A 310 26.92 -8.90 -16.78
CA VAL A 310 25.52 -9.15 -17.19
C VAL A 310 25.20 -10.64 -17.11
N ARG A 311 26.13 -11.50 -17.52
CA ARG A 311 26.01 -12.96 -17.37
C ARG A 311 25.86 -13.39 -15.90
N ALA A 312 26.65 -12.81 -15.01
CA ALA A 312 26.52 -13.03 -13.56
C ALA A 312 25.17 -12.58 -13.00
N ARG A 313 24.63 -11.45 -13.48
CA ARG A 313 23.27 -10.99 -13.11
C ARG A 313 22.18 -11.91 -13.64
N LEU A 314 22.31 -12.42 -14.86
CA LEU A 314 21.36 -13.40 -15.43
C LEU A 314 21.32 -14.66 -14.57
N ALA A 315 22.50 -15.19 -14.22
CA ALA A 315 22.61 -16.33 -13.31
C ALA A 315 21.97 -16.03 -11.94
N SER A 316 22.15 -14.82 -11.41
CA SER A 316 21.51 -14.40 -10.14
C SER A 316 19.98 -14.35 -10.25
N ALA A 317 19.45 -13.88 -11.38
CA ALA A 317 18.00 -13.88 -11.64
C ALA A 317 17.44 -15.30 -11.81
N GLN A 318 18.18 -16.21 -12.44
CA GLN A 318 17.82 -17.63 -12.57
C GLN A 318 17.85 -18.33 -11.20
N VAL A 319 18.88 -18.07 -10.37
CA VAL A 319 18.92 -18.52 -8.97
C VAL A 319 17.71 -18.02 -8.21
N ALA A 320 17.30 -16.77 -8.37
CA ALA A 320 16.15 -16.23 -7.67
C ALA A 320 14.83 -16.98 -7.94
N ARG A 321 14.76 -17.65 -9.09
CA ARG A 321 13.65 -18.51 -9.52
C ARG A 321 13.84 -20.00 -9.17
N GLY A 322 14.98 -20.36 -8.59
CA GLY A 322 15.36 -21.74 -8.26
C GLY A 322 16.01 -22.52 -9.41
N ASP A 323 16.32 -21.88 -10.54
CA ASP A 323 16.85 -22.52 -11.75
C ASP A 323 18.39 -22.65 -11.70
N PHE A 324 18.91 -23.40 -10.73
CA PHE A 324 20.36 -23.48 -10.45
C PHE A 324 21.19 -24.08 -11.60
N ASP A 325 20.66 -25.10 -12.30
CA ASP A 325 21.36 -25.74 -13.41
C ASP A 325 21.50 -24.80 -14.61
N THR A 326 20.43 -24.06 -14.92
CA THR A 326 20.44 -23.02 -15.94
C THR A 326 21.38 -21.88 -15.56
N ALA A 327 21.44 -21.50 -14.28
CA ALA A 327 22.39 -20.52 -13.77
C ALA A 327 23.84 -20.95 -13.98
N ARG A 328 24.18 -22.21 -13.68
CA ARG A 328 25.52 -22.76 -13.94
C ARG A 328 25.84 -22.80 -15.43
N SER A 329 24.90 -23.27 -16.25
CA SER A 329 25.07 -23.32 -17.70
C SER A 329 25.31 -21.92 -18.28
N THR A 330 24.56 -20.93 -17.79
CA THR A 330 24.70 -19.52 -18.19
C THR A 330 26.08 -18.97 -17.85
N LEU A 331 26.66 -19.33 -16.69
CA LEU A 331 28.02 -18.92 -16.33
C LEU A 331 29.10 -19.68 -17.12
N GLY A 332 28.77 -20.86 -17.65
CA GLY A 332 29.66 -21.74 -18.42
C GLY A 332 30.76 -22.37 -17.56
N LEU A 333 31.74 -22.98 -18.23
CA LEU A 333 33.02 -23.30 -17.58
C LEU A 333 33.71 -21.96 -17.31
N ALA A 334 33.60 -21.44 -16.08
CA ALA A 334 34.31 -20.23 -15.71
C ALA A 334 35.81 -20.48 -15.91
N ASN A 335 36.42 -19.79 -16.88
CA ASN A 335 37.86 -19.73 -16.98
C ASN A 335 38.37 -19.06 -15.69
N GLU A 336 39.40 -19.62 -15.05
CA GLU A 336 39.96 -19.12 -13.78
C GLU A 336 40.36 -17.63 -13.81
N ALA A 337 40.50 -17.05 -15.02
CA ALA A 337 40.77 -15.64 -15.23
C ALA A 337 39.59 -14.70 -14.87
N ASP A 338 38.34 -15.17 -14.87
CA ASP A 338 37.18 -14.33 -14.57
C ASP A 338 36.71 -14.51 -13.13
N SER A 339 37.21 -13.63 -12.26
CA SER A 339 36.85 -13.59 -10.85
C SER A 339 35.34 -13.36 -10.60
N VAL A 340 34.64 -12.64 -11.49
CA VAL A 340 33.21 -12.33 -11.32
C VAL A 340 32.37 -13.58 -11.51
N LEU A 341 32.62 -14.35 -12.57
CA LEU A 341 31.90 -15.59 -12.86
C LEU A 341 32.23 -16.67 -11.83
N THR A 342 33.50 -16.77 -11.44
CA THR A 342 33.96 -17.71 -10.41
C THR A 342 33.29 -17.45 -9.05
N ASN A 343 33.20 -16.19 -8.64
CA ASN A 343 32.49 -15.83 -7.41
C ASN A 343 30.99 -16.14 -7.50
N SER A 344 30.36 -15.89 -8.65
CA SER A 344 28.95 -16.20 -8.88
C SER A 344 28.67 -17.70 -8.77
N LEU A 345 29.53 -18.56 -9.34
CA LEU A 345 29.43 -20.02 -9.19
C LEU A 345 29.56 -20.48 -7.72
N LYS A 346 30.48 -19.88 -6.95
CA LYS A 346 30.61 -20.16 -5.51
C LYS A 346 29.35 -19.77 -4.74
N GLN A 347 28.75 -18.62 -5.07
CA GLN A 347 27.51 -18.17 -4.44
C GLN A 347 26.33 -19.11 -4.75
N ILE A 348 26.24 -19.62 -5.99
CA ILE A 348 25.25 -20.65 -6.37
C ILE A 348 25.39 -21.88 -5.48
N GLY A 349 26.60 -22.46 -5.41
CA GLY A 349 26.86 -23.65 -4.60
C GLY A 349 26.59 -23.43 -3.11
N SER A 350 26.94 -22.25 -2.58
CA SER A 350 26.61 -21.89 -1.20
C SER A 350 25.10 -21.82 -0.96
N THR A 351 24.35 -21.23 -1.89
CA THR A 351 22.89 -21.08 -1.79
C THR A 351 22.20 -22.44 -1.79
N GLU A 352 22.59 -23.35 -2.69
CA GLU A 352 22.05 -24.71 -2.72
C GLU A 352 22.41 -25.51 -1.49
N ALA A 353 23.64 -25.38 -0.97
CA ALA A 353 24.04 -26.05 0.26
C ALA A 353 23.16 -25.59 1.44
N THR A 354 22.91 -24.28 1.58
CA THR A 354 22.01 -23.74 2.61
C THR A 354 20.57 -24.20 2.41
N LEU A 355 20.07 -24.26 1.17
CA LEU A 355 18.73 -24.77 0.87
C LEU A 355 18.60 -26.25 1.26
N ALA A 356 19.59 -27.08 0.92
CA ALA A 356 19.62 -28.49 1.27
C ALA A 356 19.73 -28.72 2.79
N GLU A 357 20.52 -27.91 3.50
CA GLU A 357 20.59 -27.96 4.96
C GLU A 357 19.25 -27.58 5.60
N ALA A 358 18.56 -26.55 5.07
CA ALA A 358 17.23 -26.16 5.55
C ALA A 358 16.19 -27.27 5.34
N ASP A 359 16.23 -27.95 4.19
CA ASP A 359 15.38 -29.12 3.92
C ASP A 359 15.66 -30.29 4.88
N GLN A 360 16.92 -30.55 5.19
CA GLN A 360 17.31 -31.55 6.19
C GLN A 360 16.82 -31.18 7.59
N ALA A 361 16.94 -29.90 7.99
CA ALA A 361 16.43 -29.43 9.28
C ALA A 361 14.92 -29.64 9.39
N LEU A 362 14.15 -29.34 8.32
CA LEU A 362 12.72 -29.61 8.29
C LEU A 362 12.44 -31.12 8.42
N SER A 363 13.20 -31.95 7.72
CA SER A 363 13.04 -33.42 7.75
C SER A 363 13.37 -34.03 9.12
N ARG A 364 14.24 -33.39 9.91
CA ARG A 364 14.57 -33.77 11.29
C ARG A 364 13.53 -33.30 12.33
N GLY A 365 12.48 -32.59 11.89
CA GLY A 365 11.47 -32.05 12.80
C GLY A 365 11.92 -30.77 13.50
N GLU A 366 12.82 -29.98 12.90
CA GLU A 366 13.27 -28.68 13.42
C GLU A 366 12.68 -27.50 12.59
N PRO A 367 11.35 -27.31 12.54
CA PRO A 367 10.71 -26.36 11.62
C PRO A 367 11.08 -24.90 11.90
N ALA A 368 11.41 -24.54 13.15
CA ALA A 368 11.84 -23.18 13.50
C ALA A 368 13.23 -22.86 12.90
N LYS A 369 14.17 -23.82 12.96
CA LYS A 369 15.50 -23.67 12.36
C LYS A 369 15.38 -23.57 10.84
N ALA A 370 14.64 -24.49 10.23
CA ALA A 370 14.39 -24.50 8.78
C ALA A 370 13.75 -23.19 8.31
N LEU A 371 12.75 -22.69 9.04
CA LEU A 371 12.08 -21.42 8.72
C LEU A 371 13.05 -20.22 8.71
N ASN A 372 13.95 -20.12 9.69
CA ASN A 372 14.93 -19.03 9.72
C ASN A 372 15.88 -19.09 8.51
N MET A 373 16.30 -20.29 8.11
CA MET A 373 17.15 -20.49 6.94
C MET A 373 16.41 -20.16 5.65
N PHE A 374 15.16 -20.63 5.49
CA PHE A 374 14.32 -20.32 4.34
C PHE A 374 14.02 -18.82 4.21
N ALA A 375 13.73 -18.14 5.32
CA ALA A 375 13.50 -16.69 5.32
C ALA A 375 14.77 -15.91 4.92
N ASN A 376 15.95 -16.36 5.36
CA ASN A 376 17.21 -15.78 4.92
C ASN A 376 17.40 -15.97 3.41
N LEU A 377 17.19 -17.19 2.90
CA LEU A 377 17.27 -17.50 1.48
C LEU A 377 16.28 -16.67 0.64
N GLU A 378 15.03 -16.53 1.07
CA GLU A 378 14.03 -15.67 0.42
C GLU A 378 14.47 -14.20 0.39
N SER A 379 15.11 -13.73 1.46
CA SER A 379 15.57 -12.34 1.53
C SER A 379 16.77 -12.05 0.63
N THR A 380 17.68 -13.01 0.46
CA THR A 380 19.01 -12.82 -0.15
C THR A 380 19.11 -13.31 -1.59
N ALA A 381 18.56 -14.49 -1.90
CA ALA A 381 18.78 -15.17 -3.17
C ALA A 381 17.48 -15.62 -3.83
N LEU A 382 16.61 -16.35 -3.13
CA LEU A 382 15.47 -17.09 -3.67
C LEU A 382 14.13 -16.35 -3.52
N PHE A 383 14.10 -15.07 -3.88
CA PHE A 383 12.92 -14.20 -3.67
C PHE A 383 11.76 -14.42 -4.65
N ASP A 384 11.96 -15.17 -5.74
CA ASP A 384 10.95 -15.46 -6.77
C ASP A 384 10.80 -16.98 -6.99
N TYR A 385 10.84 -17.74 -5.90
CA TYR A 385 10.83 -19.21 -5.92
C TYR A 385 9.65 -19.78 -5.11
N PRO A 386 8.47 -19.98 -5.74
CA PRO A 386 7.25 -20.43 -5.05
C PRO A 386 7.37 -21.71 -4.20
N PRO A 387 8.17 -22.74 -4.61
CA PRO A 387 8.40 -23.91 -3.76
C PRO A 387 9.04 -23.59 -2.41
N LEU A 388 9.91 -22.57 -2.30
CA LEU A 388 10.45 -22.13 -1.00
C LEU A 388 9.35 -21.55 -0.11
N THR A 389 8.47 -20.74 -0.69
CA THR A 389 7.32 -20.18 0.02
C THR A 389 6.37 -21.29 0.53
N LEU A 390 6.19 -22.38 -0.23
CA LEU A 390 5.46 -23.57 0.23
C LEU A 390 6.17 -24.28 1.39
N LYS A 391 7.49 -24.43 1.34
CA LYS A 391 8.29 -25.00 2.44
C LYS A 391 8.16 -24.15 3.71
N MET A 392 8.19 -22.83 3.60
CA MET A 392 7.93 -21.92 4.74
C MET A 392 6.50 -22.07 5.28
N ALA A 393 5.50 -22.19 4.40
CA ALA A 393 4.12 -22.46 4.80
C ALA A 393 3.99 -23.79 5.55
N ARG A 394 4.76 -24.82 5.15
CA ARG A 394 4.82 -26.08 5.88
C ARG A 394 5.43 -25.89 7.28
N CYS A 395 6.53 -25.16 7.40
CA CYS A 395 7.11 -24.84 8.72
C CYS A 395 6.11 -24.11 9.63
N TYR A 396 5.36 -23.13 9.09
CA TYR A 396 4.33 -22.43 9.85
C TYR A 396 3.21 -23.37 10.32
N LEU A 397 2.82 -24.35 9.50
CA LEU A 397 1.83 -25.35 9.87
C LEU A 397 2.31 -26.22 11.04
N ASP A 398 3.54 -26.71 10.97
CA ASP A 398 4.14 -27.54 12.01
C ASP A 398 4.27 -26.75 13.34
N LEU A 399 4.57 -25.46 13.24
CA LEU A 399 4.61 -24.50 14.36
C LEU A 399 3.23 -24.00 14.82
N ARG A 400 2.12 -24.53 14.28
CA ARG A 400 0.73 -24.14 14.61
C ARG A 400 0.40 -22.66 14.31
N GLN A 401 1.18 -21.99 13.46
CA GLN A 401 0.97 -20.59 13.06
C GLN A 401 -0.03 -20.50 11.89
N TYR A 402 -1.25 -21.00 12.10
CA TYR A 402 -2.26 -21.14 11.04
C TYR A 402 -2.57 -19.85 10.25
N PRO A 403 -2.71 -18.67 10.87
CA PRO A 403 -2.98 -17.44 10.12
C PRO A 403 -1.89 -17.11 9.08
N ARG A 404 -0.62 -17.40 9.40
CA ARG A 404 0.49 -17.23 8.47
C ARG A 404 0.39 -18.20 7.31
N VAL A 405 0.08 -19.48 7.57
CA VAL A 405 -0.16 -20.48 6.50
C VAL A 405 -1.27 -20.01 5.55
N LEU A 406 -2.38 -19.50 6.08
CA LEU A 406 -3.52 -19.03 5.27
C LEU A 406 -3.15 -17.81 4.43
N ASN A 407 -2.33 -16.89 4.94
CA ASN A 407 -1.85 -15.73 4.18
C ASN A 407 -0.88 -16.17 3.06
N THR A 408 0.15 -16.94 3.42
CA THR A 408 1.17 -17.43 2.48
C THR A 408 0.56 -18.26 1.35
N THR A 409 -0.33 -19.21 1.67
CA THR A 409 -1.02 -20.01 0.65
C THR A 409 -1.94 -19.17 -0.23
N GLN A 410 -2.59 -18.14 0.33
CA GLN A 410 -3.42 -17.23 -0.47
C GLN A 410 -2.61 -16.44 -1.50
N GLN A 411 -1.39 -16.03 -1.15
CA GLN A 411 -0.49 -15.34 -2.08
C GLN A 411 -0.14 -16.24 -3.27
N ILE A 412 0.19 -17.51 -3.01
CA ILE A 412 0.50 -18.49 -4.06
C ILE A 412 -0.73 -18.78 -4.93
N LEU A 413 -1.92 -18.93 -4.33
CA LEU A 413 -3.14 -19.23 -5.08
C LEU A 413 -3.63 -18.08 -5.96
N ARG A 414 -3.18 -16.83 -5.71
CA ARG A 414 -3.45 -15.71 -6.63
C ARG A 414 -2.69 -15.83 -7.94
N SER A 415 -1.46 -16.34 -7.91
CA SER A 415 -0.64 -16.53 -9.11
C SER A 415 -0.86 -17.90 -9.75
N ASN A 416 -1.07 -18.94 -8.93
CA ASN A 416 -1.34 -20.30 -9.38
C ASN A 416 -2.53 -20.90 -8.62
N PRO A 417 -3.77 -20.68 -9.11
CA PRO A 417 -4.99 -21.19 -8.45
C PRO A 417 -5.09 -22.72 -8.39
N THR A 418 -4.34 -23.43 -9.24
CA THR A 418 -4.38 -24.90 -9.34
C THR A 418 -3.28 -25.59 -8.54
N SER A 419 -2.51 -24.85 -7.72
CA SER A 419 -1.48 -25.42 -6.86
C SER A 419 -2.08 -26.35 -5.80
N ILE A 420 -1.92 -27.66 -6.01
CA ILE A 420 -2.42 -28.71 -5.11
C ILE A 420 -1.79 -28.56 -3.73
N ASP A 421 -0.47 -28.36 -3.65
CA ASP A 421 0.24 -28.23 -2.37
C ASP A 421 -0.26 -27.04 -1.55
N ALA A 422 -0.50 -25.89 -2.19
CA ALA A 422 -1.06 -24.72 -1.51
C ALA A 422 -2.48 -24.97 -0.99
N LEU A 423 -3.33 -25.64 -1.77
CA LEU A 423 -4.69 -26.03 -1.36
C LEU A 423 -4.67 -27.03 -0.20
N LEU A 424 -3.77 -28.02 -0.22
CA LEU A 424 -3.60 -29.00 0.84
C LEU A 424 -3.14 -28.34 2.15
N LEU A 425 -2.09 -27.52 2.10
CA LEU A 425 -1.59 -26.78 3.27
C LEU A 425 -2.66 -25.85 3.84
N ARG A 426 -3.41 -25.15 2.98
CA ARG A 426 -4.51 -24.28 3.39
C ARG A 426 -5.62 -25.07 4.09
N THR A 427 -6.00 -26.23 3.54
CA THR A 427 -7.02 -27.10 4.12
C THR A 427 -6.59 -27.63 5.49
N GLN A 428 -5.33 -28.07 5.61
CA GLN A 428 -4.75 -28.52 6.88
C GLN A 428 -4.75 -27.39 7.92
N ALA A 429 -4.38 -26.16 7.52
CA ALA A 429 -4.39 -25.00 8.40
C ALA A 429 -5.80 -24.61 8.85
N MET A 430 -6.81 -24.66 7.97
CA MET A 430 -8.20 -24.40 8.34
C MET A 430 -8.69 -25.42 9.37
N ARG A 431 -8.44 -26.72 9.14
CA ARG A 431 -8.81 -27.78 10.09
C ARG A 431 -8.16 -27.56 11.46
N GLY A 432 -6.86 -27.24 11.48
CA GLY A 432 -6.13 -26.93 12.71
C GLY A 432 -6.68 -25.69 13.44
N HIS A 433 -6.98 -24.63 12.70
CA HIS A 433 -7.53 -23.39 13.24
C HIS A 433 -8.92 -23.60 13.87
N PHE A 434 -9.82 -24.36 13.21
CA PHE A 434 -11.13 -24.71 13.76
C PHE A 434 -11.04 -25.60 14.99
N PHE A 435 -10.09 -26.54 15.04
CA PHE A 435 -9.89 -27.38 16.22
C PHE A 435 -9.44 -26.57 17.44
N VAL A 436 -8.48 -25.65 17.27
CA VAL A 436 -8.03 -24.77 18.35
C VAL A 436 -9.12 -23.79 18.79
N SER A 437 -9.86 -23.22 17.85
CA SER A 437 -10.97 -22.29 18.14
C SER A 437 -12.16 -22.98 18.79
N GLY A 438 -12.46 -24.22 18.40
CA GLY A 438 -13.50 -25.04 19.01
C GLY A 438 -13.16 -25.42 20.45
N LEU A 439 -11.92 -25.82 20.73
CA LEU A 439 -11.47 -26.09 22.10
C LEU A 439 -11.54 -24.84 23.00
N ALA A 440 -11.26 -23.65 22.47
CA ALA A 440 -11.40 -22.39 23.21
C ALA A 440 -12.87 -22.05 23.57
N GLN A 441 -13.85 -22.56 22.83
CA GLN A 441 -15.28 -22.39 23.17
C GLN A 441 -15.77 -23.39 24.23
N PHE A 442 -15.10 -24.54 24.39
CA PHE A 442 -15.45 -25.57 25.39
C PHE A 442 -14.73 -25.40 26.73
N THR A 443 -13.84 -24.41 26.90
CA THR A 443 -13.13 -24.14 28.17
C THR A 443 -13.82 -23.13 29.08
N HIS A 444 -15.04 -22.68 28.77
CA HIS A 444 -15.89 -22.03 29.77
C HIS A 444 -16.57 -23.09 30.65
N PRO A 445 -16.36 -23.11 31.98
CA PRO A 445 -17.02 -24.05 32.87
C PRO A 445 -18.45 -23.58 33.11
N ARG A 446 -19.36 -23.86 32.18
CA ARG A 446 -20.76 -24.05 32.56
C ARG A 446 -20.95 -25.53 32.87
N ALA A 447 -20.73 -25.84 34.14
CA ALA A 447 -21.33 -27.00 34.76
C ALA A 447 -22.85 -27.01 34.47
N SER A 448 -23.41 -28.22 34.42
CA SER A 448 -24.80 -28.58 34.12
C SER A 448 -25.24 -28.46 32.66
N CYS A 449 -24.99 -29.51 31.89
CA CYS A 449 -26.05 -30.42 31.43
C CYS A 449 -25.43 -31.56 30.59
N LEU A 450 -25.25 -32.71 31.24
CA LEU A 450 -25.06 -33.99 30.59
C LEU A 450 -26.33 -34.36 29.81
N SER A 451 -26.26 -34.45 28.48
CA SER A 451 -26.88 -35.56 27.74
C SER A 451 -26.36 -35.65 26.31
N ARG A 452 -25.53 -36.69 26.09
CA ARG A 452 -25.48 -37.56 24.91
C ARG A 452 -25.49 -36.92 23.51
N SER A 453 -24.30 -36.87 22.91
CA SER A 453 -24.07 -37.54 21.62
C SER A 453 -22.59 -37.84 21.47
N ARG A 454 -22.24 -39.12 21.64
CA ARG A 454 -20.97 -39.68 21.17
C ARG A 454 -20.90 -39.46 19.66
N LEU A 455 -19.91 -38.72 19.19
CA LEU A 455 -19.38 -38.87 17.85
C LEU A 455 -17.91 -39.22 18.03
N GLU A 456 -17.62 -40.44 17.60
CA GLU A 456 -16.37 -41.15 17.78
C GLU A 456 -15.26 -40.42 17.01
N CYS A 457 -14.25 -39.94 17.75
CA CYS A 457 -12.92 -39.72 17.19
C CYS A 457 -12.32 -41.09 16.89
N HIS A 458 -12.51 -41.59 15.68
CA HIS A 458 -11.63 -42.61 15.14
C HIS A 458 -10.39 -41.95 14.53
N SER A 459 -9.29 -42.18 15.24
CA SER A 459 -7.93 -42.27 14.73
C SER A 459 -7.84 -42.70 13.27
N LEU A 460 -7.19 -41.88 12.45
CA LEU A 460 -6.56 -42.28 11.20
C LEU A 460 -5.10 -41.84 11.25
N GLU A 461 -4.31 -42.64 11.97
CA GLU A 461 -2.95 -42.96 11.54
C GLU A 461 -3.04 -44.00 10.40
N LEU A 462 -2.08 -43.95 9.48
CA LEU A 462 -1.81 -44.90 8.37
C LEU A 462 -2.50 -44.61 7.02
N LEU A 463 -1.86 -43.81 6.16
CA LEU A 463 -0.99 -44.27 5.05
C LEU A 463 -0.34 -43.07 4.35
#